data_AF-A0A9E2GQ29-F1
#
_entry.id   AF-A0A9E2GQ29-F1
#
_cell.length_a   1.000
_cell.length_b   1.000
_cell.length_c   1.000
_cell.angle_alpha   90.00
_cell.angle_beta   90.00
_cell.angle_gamma   90.00
#
_symmetry.space_group_name_H-M   'P 1'
#
loop_
_entity.id
_entity.type
_entity.pdbx_description
1 polymer ?
#
loop_
_entity_poly.entity_id
_entity_poly.type
_entity_poly.pdbx_seq_one_letter_code
_entity_poly.pdbx_strand_id
1 'polypeptide(L)'
;MYAITKGFTWMPVTALMAACGGGGGGDTPPGTGQPDQATRIAAAEQTATTNANCTAVSPFYYELGDKNGAIVSGSVGTGYSATTQMNIASASKWLFGAYVAEVRNGVLSQDDTRATHMLSGYASMGSGCLPNATVESCFQMLGNDTYTAAKLDRYNYDSGHFQRWGVDNGMAAMDGDGVASAYRTTLGVETSFNGPLLAGGAITSASNYAVFLRKILNNQLEIAGLLGDQPVCTQPGLSCPTADRSPITAEAWSYSVGHWVETDPVVGDGAFSSAGAFGFYPWVDSTKTWYGILAREDMSGNNQGYASAQCGRLIRKAYMTGTAQ
;
A
#
# COMPACT_ATOMS: atom_id res chain seq x y z
N MET A 1 -52.22 -30.58 31.49
CA MET A 1 -53.14 -29.83 32.38
C MET A 1 -53.07 -28.36 31.98
N TYR A 2 -54.24 -27.81 31.62
CA TYR A 2 -54.59 -26.42 31.31
C TYR A 2 -53.88 -25.67 30.18
N ALA A 3 -54.49 -25.78 29.00
CA ALA A 3 -54.56 -24.73 27.98
C ALA A 3 -55.67 -23.73 28.33
N ILE A 4 -55.49 -22.43 28.04
CA ILE A 4 -56.59 -21.50 27.72
C ILE A 4 -56.12 -20.51 26.64
N THR A 5 -56.71 -20.68 25.47
CA THR A 5 -56.80 -19.74 24.33
C THR A 5 -57.76 -18.58 24.63
N LYS A 6 -57.49 -17.37 24.12
CA LYS A 6 -58.53 -16.44 23.63
C LYS A 6 -57.98 -15.56 22.50
N GLY A 7 -58.62 -15.67 21.33
CA GLY A 7 -58.46 -14.75 20.22
C GLY A 7 -59.37 -13.53 20.34
N PHE A 8 -59.07 -12.49 19.56
CA PHE A 8 -60.00 -11.42 19.22
C PHE A 8 -59.72 -10.95 17.79
N THR A 9 -60.76 -10.90 16.97
CA THR A 9 -60.82 -10.41 15.58
C THR A 9 -61.49 -9.02 15.57
N TRP A 10 -61.62 -8.40 14.38
CA TRP A 10 -62.30 -7.14 14.00
C TRP A 10 -61.36 -5.92 13.91
N MET A 11 -61.38 -5.04 12.90
CA MET A 11 -61.91 -4.95 11.52
C MET A 11 -61.19 -3.70 10.91
N PRO A 12 -61.03 -3.56 9.59
CA PRO A 12 -60.30 -2.43 9.01
C PRO A 12 -61.19 -1.19 8.88
N VAL A 13 -60.65 -0.02 9.24
CA VAL A 13 -61.26 1.28 8.92
C VAL A 13 -60.49 1.90 7.77
N THR A 14 -61.16 1.97 6.60
CA THR A 14 -60.72 2.73 5.43
C THR A 14 -61.19 4.17 5.61
N ALA A 15 -60.28 5.14 5.54
CA ALA A 15 -60.60 6.56 5.40
C ALA A 15 -59.93 7.11 4.15
N LEU A 16 -60.75 7.45 3.16
CA LEU A 16 -60.39 8.27 2.01
C LEU A 16 -60.43 9.75 2.45
N MET A 17 -59.33 10.46 2.25
CA MET A 17 -59.37 11.91 2.00
C MET A 17 -58.46 12.23 0.82
N ALA A 18 -59.09 12.68 -0.26
CA ALA A 18 -58.46 13.40 -1.35
C ALA A 18 -58.38 14.88 -0.96
N ALA A 19 -57.19 15.48 -1.11
CA ALA A 19 -57.03 16.93 -1.20
C ALA A 19 -56.00 17.23 -2.29
N CYS A 20 -56.46 17.95 -3.32
CA CYS A 20 -55.66 18.54 -4.37
C CYS A 20 -54.97 19.82 -3.86
N GLY A 21 -53.80 20.12 -4.42
CA GLY A 21 -53.39 21.50 -4.68
C GLY A 21 -52.10 21.94 -4.04
N GLY A 22 -51.20 22.50 -4.86
CA GLY A 22 -50.19 23.47 -4.41
C GLY A 22 -48.77 23.05 -4.71
N GLY A 23 -48.26 23.45 -5.88
CA GLY A 23 -46.83 23.52 -6.12
C GLY A 23 -46.18 24.52 -5.17
N GLY A 24 -45.03 24.12 -4.64
CA GLY A 24 -44.13 24.97 -3.86
C GLY A 24 -42.78 24.26 -3.88
N GLY A 25 -41.78 24.93 -4.45
CA GLY A 25 -40.40 24.45 -4.48
C GLY A 25 -39.99 24.07 -3.06
N GLY A 26 -39.77 22.78 -2.85
CA GLY A 26 -39.14 22.28 -1.65
C GLY A 26 -37.65 22.50 -1.82
N ASP A 27 -37.15 23.59 -1.25
CA ASP A 27 -35.75 23.78 -0.93
C ASP A 27 -35.23 22.49 -0.29
N THR A 28 -34.40 21.76 -1.04
CA THR A 28 -33.59 20.68 -0.48
C THR A 28 -32.78 21.28 0.67
N PRO A 29 -32.87 20.73 1.90
CA PRO A 29 -32.01 21.16 2.99
C PRO A 29 -30.55 21.05 2.52
N PRO A 30 -29.66 22.00 2.86
CA PRO A 30 -28.24 21.81 2.58
C PRO A 30 -27.82 20.58 3.37
N GLY A 31 -27.58 19.48 2.66
CA GLY A 31 -27.04 18.27 3.25
C GLY A 31 -25.68 18.62 3.83
N THR A 32 -25.57 18.68 5.15
CA THR A 32 -24.30 18.71 5.88
C THR A 32 -23.59 17.35 5.85
N GLY A 33 -23.76 16.61 4.76
CA GLY A 33 -23.26 15.27 4.55
C GLY A 33 -22.00 15.29 3.70
N GLN A 34 -21.17 14.26 3.87
CA GLN A 34 -20.03 13.96 2.99
C GLN A 34 -20.38 14.18 1.51
N PRO A 35 -19.44 14.71 0.69
CA PRO A 35 -19.67 14.89 -0.74
C PRO A 35 -20.15 13.57 -1.38
N ASP A 36 -21.08 13.67 -2.33
CA ASP A 36 -21.55 12.48 -3.04
C ASP A 36 -20.41 11.82 -3.85
N GLN A 37 -20.59 10.54 -4.20
CA GLN A 37 -19.55 9.77 -4.86
C GLN A 37 -19.13 10.37 -6.21
N ALA A 38 -20.06 10.95 -6.97
CA ALA A 38 -19.76 11.56 -8.26
C ALA A 38 -18.83 12.78 -8.10
N THR A 39 -19.09 13.60 -7.08
CA THR A 39 -18.27 14.76 -6.70
C THR A 39 -16.87 14.33 -6.27
N ARG A 40 -16.77 13.26 -5.48
CA ARG A 40 -15.48 12.69 -5.05
C ARG A 40 -14.66 12.16 -6.21
N ILE A 41 -15.30 11.44 -7.15
CA ILE A 41 -14.66 10.92 -8.36
C ILE A 41 -14.14 12.10 -9.22
N ALA A 42 -15.00 13.08 -9.51
CA ALA A 42 -14.63 14.23 -10.34
C ALA A 42 -13.46 15.02 -9.74
N ALA A 43 -13.44 15.23 -8.42
CA ALA A 43 -12.34 15.89 -7.72
C ALA A 43 -11.01 15.13 -7.85
N ALA A 44 -11.04 13.80 -7.73
CA ALA A 44 -9.86 12.95 -7.89
C ALA A 44 -9.32 12.99 -9.33
N GLU A 45 -10.19 12.87 -10.33
CA GLU A 45 -9.83 12.92 -11.75
C GLU A 45 -9.25 14.29 -12.15
N GLN A 46 -9.88 15.38 -11.68
CA GLN A 46 -9.37 16.73 -11.90
C GLN A 46 -7.99 16.89 -11.27
N THR A 47 -7.83 16.49 -10.01
CA THR A 47 -6.52 16.58 -9.33
C THR A 47 -5.43 15.81 -10.06
N ALA A 48 -5.72 14.57 -10.50
CA ALA A 48 -4.76 13.75 -11.23
C ALA A 48 -4.31 14.42 -12.54
N THR A 49 -5.20 15.15 -13.21
CA THR A 49 -4.93 15.73 -14.54
C THR A 49 -4.41 17.17 -14.49
N THR A 50 -4.73 17.95 -13.46
CA THR A 50 -4.42 19.39 -13.43
C THR A 50 -3.43 19.81 -12.34
N ASN A 51 -3.27 19.02 -11.26
CA ASN A 51 -2.37 19.43 -10.18
C ASN A 51 -0.90 19.35 -10.63
N ALA A 52 -0.10 20.36 -10.27
CA ALA A 52 1.30 20.46 -10.68
C ALA A 52 2.16 19.27 -10.24
N ASN A 53 1.92 18.71 -9.04
CA ASN A 53 2.64 17.53 -8.56
C ASN A 53 2.28 16.27 -9.34
N CYS A 54 1.06 16.21 -9.88
CA CYS A 54 0.61 15.09 -10.72
C CYS A 54 1.09 15.24 -12.17
N THR A 55 1.00 16.43 -12.76
CA THR A 55 1.51 16.65 -14.12
C THR A 55 3.02 16.45 -14.21
N ALA A 56 3.78 16.76 -13.14
CA ALA A 56 5.22 16.52 -13.06
C ALA A 56 5.62 15.04 -13.08
N VAL A 57 4.72 14.12 -12.72
CA VAL A 57 4.96 12.67 -12.73
C VAL A 57 4.24 11.95 -13.88
N SER A 58 3.64 12.68 -14.82
CA SER A 58 3.08 12.12 -16.03
C SER A 58 4.18 11.52 -16.94
N PRO A 59 3.95 10.38 -17.63
CA PRO A 59 2.71 9.60 -17.65
C PRO A 59 2.60 8.59 -16.50
N PHE A 60 1.36 8.28 -16.11
CA PHE A 60 1.03 7.25 -15.12
C PHE A 60 -0.39 6.70 -15.29
N TYR A 61 -0.63 5.50 -14.76
CA TYR A 61 -1.96 4.99 -14.44
C TYR A 61 -2.25 5.25 -12.96
N TYR A 62 -3.49 5.56 -12.59
CA TYR A 62 -3.91 5.64 -11.20
C TYR A 62 -5.23 4.92 -10.98
N GLU A 63 -5.41 4.43 -9.75
CA GLU A 63 -6.66 3.87 -9.26
C GLU A 63 -6.83 4.22 -7.79
N LEU A 64 -8.07 4.47 -7.38
CA LEU A 64 -8.51 4.50 -6.00
C LEU A 64 -9.77 3.63 -5.90
N GLY A 65 -9.79 2.76 -4.91
CA GLY A 65 -10.86 1.80 -4.70
C GLY A 65 -11.10 1.46 -3.23
N ASP A 66 -12.05 0.57 -3.00
CA ASP A 66 -12.34 -0.01 -1.70
C ASP A 66 -12.11 -1.53 -1.70
N LYS A 67 -12.54 -2.22 -0.66
CA LYS A 67 -12.44 -3.68 -0.57
C LYS A 67 -13.12 -4.45 -1.72
N ASN A 68 -14.06 -3.84 -2.43
CA ASN A 68 -14.85 -4.45 -3.51
C ASN A 68 -14.21 -4.23 -4.89
N GLY A 69 -13.44 -3.16 -5.08
CA GLY A 69 -12.85 -2.85 -6.38
C GLY A 69 -12.46 -1.40 -6.57
N ALA A 70 -11.98 -1.11 -7.77
CA ALA A 70 -11.74 0.24 -8.25
C ALA A 70 -13.03 1.07 -8.23
N ILE A 71 -12.92 2.33 -7.82
CA ILE A 71 -14.03 3.30 -7.86
C ILE A 71 -13.75 4.42 -8.84
N VAL A 72 -12.50 4.90 -8.86
CA VAL A 72 -12.00 5.84 -9.86
C VAL A 72 -10.67 5.32 -10.36
N SER A 73 -10.48 5.34 -11.68
CA SER A 73 -9.22 4.96 -12.29
C SER A 73 -9.05 5.65 -13.63
N GLY A 74 -7.82 5.86 -14.05
CA GLY A 74 -7.52 6.45 -15.35
C GLY A 74 -6.03 6.48 -15.62
N SER A 75 -5.68 6.97 -16.81
CA SER A 75 -4.30 7.23 -17.18
C SER A 75 -4.13 8.72 -17.50
N VAL A 76 -3.04 9.29 -17.02
CA VAL A 76 -2.59 10.64 -17.40
C VAL A 76 -1.42 10.45 -18.36
N GLY A 77 -1.53 11.01 -19.56
CA GLY A 77 -0.59 10.72 -20.66
C GLY A 77 -0.80 9.32 -21.26
N THR A 78 0.21 8.83 -21.99
CA THR A 78 0.19 7.52 -22.66
C THR A 78 1.30 6.61 -22.11
N GLY A 79 1.09 5.29 -22.12
CA GLY A 79 2.12 4.28 -21.79
C GLY A 79 1.77 3.37 -20.60
N TYR A 80 0.91 3.82 -19.69
CA TYR A 80 0.51 3.04 -18.51
C TYR A 80 -0.99 2.75 -18.49
N SER A 81 -1.34 1.52 -18.16
CA SER A 81 -2.70 1.06 -17.87
C SER A 81 -2.70 0.17 -16.62
N ALA A 82 -3.88 -0.26 -16.20
CA ALA A 82 -4.05 -1.19 -15.08
C ALA A 82 -3.23 -2.50 -15.25
N THR A 83 -2.96 -2.92 -16.48
CA THR A 83 -2.31 -4.20 -16.79
C THR A 83 -0.86 -4.06 -17.26
N THR A 84 -0.32 -2.85 -17.32
CA THR A 84 1.10 -2.64 -17.69
C THR A 84 2.00 -3.32 -16.65
N GLN A 85 2.83 -4.26 -17.10
CA GLN A 85 3.87 -4.89 -16.28
C GLN A 85 5.04 -3.91 -16.12
N MET A 86 5.51 -3.73 -14.89
CA MET A 86 6.60 -2.80 -14.58
C MET A 86 7.41 -3.25 -13.38
N ASN A 87 8.66 -2.82 -13.32
CA ASN A 87 9.49 -3.00 -12.12
C ASN A 87 8.93 -2.13 -11.00
N ILE A 88 8.37 -2.76 -9.96
CA ILE A 88 7.77 -2.01 -8.84
C ILE A 88 8.81 -1.64 -7.77
N ALA A 89 10.07 -2.07 -7.94
CA ALA A 89 11.19 -1.77 -7.07
C ALA A 89 10.82 -2.00 -5.60
N SER A 90 11.10 -1.03 -4.73
CA SER A 90 10.84 -1.11 -3.28
C SER A 90 9.40 -1.38 -2.86
N ALA A 91 8.39 -1.24 -3.74
CA ALA A 91 7.03 -1.68 -3.44
C ALA A 91 6.95 -3.21 -3.21
N SER A 92 7.97 -3.96 -3.63
CA SER A 92 8.18 -5.38 -3.31
C SER A 92 8.26 -5.65 -1.80
N LYS A 93 8.73 -4.68 -1.01
CA LYS A 93 8.94 -4.84 0.44
C LYS A 93 7.63 -5.08 1.19
N TRP A 94 6.52 -4.52 0.72
CA TRP A 94 5.23 -4.74 1.38
C TRP A 94 4.68 -6.14 1.09
N LEU A 95 4.89 -6.64 -0.13
CA LEU A 95 4.61 -8.05 -0.46
C LEU A 95 5.44 -8.98 0.41
N PHE A 96 6.74 -8.69 0.60
CA PHE A 96 7.58 -9.46 1.52
C PHE A 96 7.08 -9.40 2.97
N GLY A 97 6.78 -8.21 3.50
CA GLY A 97 6.26 -8.06 4.86
C GLY A 97 4.97 -8.86 5.06
N ALA A 98 4.10 -8.88 4.06
CA ALA A 98 2.90 -9.72 4.08
C ALA A 98 3.23 -11.22 4.01
N TYR A 99 4.19 -11.64 3.18
CA TYR A 99 4.65 -13.03 3.13
C TYR A 99 5.15 -13.50 4.50
N VAL A 100 5.98 -12.68 5.18
CA VAL A 100 6.46 -12.96 6.53
C VAL A 100 5.29 -13.09 7.51
N ALA A 101 4.33 -12.16 7.46
CA ALA A 101 3.14 -12.21 8.31
C ALA A 101 2.34 -13.51 8.12
N GLU A 102 2.12 -13.94 6.87
CA GLU A 102 1.39 -15.19 6.57
C GLU A 102 2.12 -16.42 7.09
N VAL A 103 3.42 -16.58 6.80
CA VAL A 103 4.16 -17.77 7.25
C VAL A 103 4.40 -17.79 8.77
N ARG A 104 4.09 -16.69 9.45
CA ARG A 104 4.12 -16.55 10.91
C ARG A 104 2.73 -16.51 11.55
N ASN A 105 1.66 -16.67 10.78
CA ASN A 105 0.27 -16.55 11.26
C ASN A 105 0.04 -15.26 12.07
N GLY A 106 0.57 -14.14 11.58
CA GLY A 106 0.42 -12.81 12.19
C GLY A 106 1.27 -12.56 13.44
N VAL A 107 2.03 -13.52 13.96
CA VAL A 107 2.84 -13.37 15.18
C VAL A 107 4.33 -13.29 14.85
N LEU A 108 4.85 -12.07 14.78
CA LEU A 108 6.25 -11.82 14.44
C LEU A 108 7.17 -12.06 15.63
N SER A 109 8.23 -12.84 15.43
CA SER A 109 9.36 -12.92 16.36
C SER A 109 10.21 -11.65 16.30
N GLN A 110 11.13 -11.47 17.24
CA GLN A 110 12.07 -10.33 17.22
C GLN A 110 12.91 -10.29 15.93
N ASP A 111 13.32 -11.44 15.40
CA ASP A 111 14.12 -11.50 14.18
C ASP A 111 13.27 -11.20 12.93
N ASP A 112 12.00 -11.62 12.93
CA ASP A 112 11.04 -11.23 11.87
C ASP A 112 10.84 -9.71 11.89
N THR A 113 10.55 -9.12 13.06
CA THR A 113 10.45 -7.67 13.24
C THR A 113 11.72 -6.96 12.78
N ARG A 114 12.89 -7.44 13.19
CA ARG A 114 14.16 -6.82 12.77
C ARG A 114 14.36 -6.85 11.27
N ALA A 115 13.95 -7.93 10.60
CA ALA A 115 14.04 -8.00 9.15
C ALA A 115 13.03 -7.05 8.48
N THR A 116 11.75 -7.13 8.87
CA THR A 116 10.67 -6.38 8.22
C THR A 116 10.72 -4.88 8.50
N HIS A 117 11.35 -4.46 9.61
CA HIS A 117 11.50 -3.06 10.01
C HIS A 117 12.88 -2.46 9.66
N MET A 118 13.75 -3.21 8.97
CA MET A 118 15.11 -2.77 8.57
C MET A 118 16.06 -2.48 9.75
N LEU A 119 16.08 -3.40 10.71
CA LEU A 119 16.84 -3.29 11.96
C LEU A 119 17.84 -4.45 12.17
N SER A 120 17.90 -5.43 11.26
CA SER A 120 18.66 -6.68 11.48
C SER A 120 20.19 -6.55 11.39
N GLY A 121 20.73 -5.36 11.15
CA GLY A 121 22.18 -5.15 10.97
C GLY A 121 22.77 -5.61 9.62
N TYR A 122 21.96 -6.24 8.76
CA TYR A 122 22.31 -6.56 7.37
C TYR A 122 21.88 -5.42 6.43
N ALA A 123 22.73 -4.42 6.32
CA ALA A 123 22.44 -3.20 5.57
C ALA A 123 23.62 -2.81 4.65
N SER A 124 24.06 -3.78 3.85
CA SER A 124 25.20 -3.68 2.93
C SER A 124 24.84 -4.17 1.53
N MET A 125 23.56 -4.46 1.26
CA MET A 125 23.13 -5.09 0.02
C MET A 125 22.93 -4.04 -1.08
N GLY A 126 23.53 -4.29 -2.24
CA GLY A 126 23.28 -3.51 -3.44
C GLY A 126 21.83 -3.61 -3.94
N SER A 127 21.51 -2.85 -4.99
CA SER A 127 20.16 -2.74 -5.54
C SER A 127 19.81 -3.79 -6.60
N GLY A 128 20.56 -4.88 -6.73
CA GLY A 128 20.34 -5.86 -7.80
C GLY A 128 20.86 -7.25 -7.49
N CYS A 129 20.17 -8.23 -8.06
CA CYS A 129 20.61 -9.63 -8.14
C CYS A 129 20.88 -9.98 -9.60
N LEU A 130 21.75 -10.96 -9.85
CA LEU A 130 21.86 -11.55 -11.18
C LEU A 130 20.57 -12.32 -11.52
N PRO A 131 20.08 -12.30 -12.78
CA PRO A 131 18.81 -12.95 -13.13
C PRO A 131 18.74 -14.45 -12.83
N ASN A 132 19.87 -15.16 -12.89
CA ASN A 132 19.99 -16.60 -12.63
C ASN A 132 20.52 -16.93 -11.22
N ALA A 133 20.60 -15.95 -10.32
CA ALA A 133 20.96 -16.19 -8.93
C ALA A 133 19.83 -16.86 -8.17
N THR A 134 20.16 -17.44 -7.01
CA THR A 134 19.20 -17.77 -5.96
C THR A 134 19.20 -16.67 -4.90
N VAL A 135 18.23 -16.69 -3.98
CA VAL A 135 18.17 -15.75 -2.86
C VAL A 135 19.50 -15.73 -2.10
N GLU A 136 20.07 -16.91 -1.82
CA GLU A 136 21.35 -17.05 -1.13
C GLU A 136 22.53 -16.60 -1.98
N SER A 137 22.64 -17.06 -3.23
CA SER A 137 23.80 -16.69 -4.04
C SER A 137 23.83 -15.20 -4.35
N CYS A 138 22.68 -14.54 -4.49
CA CYS A 138 22.59 -13.08 -4.56
C CYS A 138 23.05 -12.40 -3.26
N PHE A 139 22.67 -12.95 -2.10
CA PHE A 139 23.04 -12.41 -0.80
C PHE A 139 24.54 -12.51 -0.53
N GLN A 140 25.21 -13.55 -1.03
CA GLN A 140 26.66 -13.74 -0.86
C GLN A 140 27.50 -12.93 -1.86
N MET A 141 26.89 -12.27 -2.84
CA MET A 141 27.64 -11.49 -3.83
C MET A 141 28.23 -10.23 -3.21
N LEU A 142 29.51 -9.96 -3.50
CA LEU A 142 30.15 -8.66 -3.26
C LEU A 142 30.02 -8.15 -1.81
N GLY A 143 29.90 -9.06 -0.83
CA GLY A 143 29.74 -8.70 0.58
C GLY A 143 28.36 -8.17 0.96
N ASN A 144 27.33 -8.40 0.13
CA ASN A 144 25.93 -8.07 0.42
C ASN A 144 25.46 -8.67 1.77
N ASP A 145 26.04 -9.79 2.19
CA ASP A 145 25.78 -10.52 3.44
C ASP A 145 26.54 -9.99 4.65
N THR A 146 27.28 -8.89 4.52
CA THR A 146 28.06 -8.31 5.61
C THR A 146 27.15 -7.84 6.75
N TYR A 147 27.19 -8.57 7.87
CA TYR A 147 26.57 -8.16 9.13
C TYR A 147 27.39 -7.06 9.80
N THR A 148 26.71 -6.02 10.29
CA THR A 148 27.33 -4.97 11.10
C THR A 148 26.64 -4.85 12.45
N ALA A 149 27.30 -5.29 13.53
CA ALA A 149 26.73 -5.24 14.88
C ALA A 149 26.32 -3.81 15.31
N ALA A 150 27.07 -2.79 14.87
CA ALA A 150 26.75 -1.39 15.16
C ALA A 150 25.45 -0.90 14.48
N LYS A 151 24.92 -1.63 13.48
CA LYS A 151 23.66 -1.33 12.78
C LYS A 151 22.47 -2.16 13.29
N LEU A 152 22.69 -3.07 14.25
CA LEU A 152 21.59 -3.83 14.85
C LEU A 152 20.67 -2.88 15.62
N ASP A 153 19.36 -3.06 15.48
CA ASP A 153 18.32 -2.25 16.13
C ASP A 153 18.39 -0.76 15.75
N ARG A 154 19.03 -0.45 14.62
CA ARG A 154 19.08 0.88 14.01
C ARG A 154 18.45 0.83 12.63
N TYR A 155 17.54 1.75 12.36
CA TYR A 155 16.87 1.82 11.07
C TYR A 155 17.88 2.16 9.97
N ASN A 156 18.01 1.27 9.00
CA ASN A 156 18.88 1.48 7.85
C ASN A 156 18.21 0.97 6.58
N TYR A 157 17.75 1.88 5.72
CA TYR A 157 17.03 1.47 4.52
C TYR A 157 17.93 0.67 3.57
N ASP A 158 17.72 -0.65 3.51
CA ASP A 158 18.54 -1.57 2.73
C ASP A 158 17.79 -2.87 2.40
N SER A 159 18.21 -3.55 1.34
CA SER A 159 17.60 -4.81 0.90
C SER A 159 18.11 -6.02 1.70
N GLY A 160 19.27 -5.92 2.34
CA GLY A 160 19.95 -7.03 3.02
C GLY A 160 19.13 -7.62 4.16
N HIS A 161 18.32 -6.81 4.84
CA HIS A 161 17.43 -7.26 5.90
C HIS A 161 16.45 -8.34 5.44
N PHE A 162 15.88 -8.14 4.26
CA PHE A 162 14.89 -9.02 3.64
C PHE A 162 15.57 -10.27 3.09
N GLN A 163 16.71 -10.07 2.42
CA GLN A 163 17.46 -11.15 1.81
C GLN A 163 18.00 -12.13 2.86
N ARG A 164 18.57 -11.62 3.96
CA ARG A 164 19.01 -12.43 5.10
C ARG A 164 17.88 -13.29 5.63
N TRP A 165 16.73 -12.68 5.89
CA TRP A 165 15.57 -13.39 6.40
C TRP A 165 15.15 -14.51 5.43
N GLY A 166 15.14 -14.24 4.12
CA GLY A 166 14.84 -15.25 3.10
C GLY A 166 15.81 -16.44 3.14
N VAL A 167 17.11 -16.18 3.29
CA VAL A 167 18.13 -17.24 3.43
C VAL A 167 17.83 -18.14 4.64
N ASP A 168 17.56 -17.53 5.79
CA ASP A 168 17.35 -18.26 7.04
C ASP A 168 15.99 -18.99 7.11
N ASN A 169 15.01 -18.56 6.31
CA ASN A 169 13.62 -19.01 6.42
C ASN A 169 13.15 -19.77 5.17
N GLY A 170 14.04 -20.56 4.58
CA GLY A 170 13.69 -21.56 3.56
C GLY A 170 13.55 -21.02 2.14
N MET A 171 13.96 -19.78 1.86
CA MET A 171 14.00 -19.22 0.51
C MET A 171 15.39 -19.27 -0.13
N ALA A 172 16.44 -19.69 0.59
CA ALA A 172 17.83 -19.68 0.14
C ALA A 172 18.05 -20.19 -1.30
N ALA A 173 17.45 -21.33 -1.64
CA ALA A 173 17.59 -21.98 -2.94
C ALA A 173 16.61 -21.46 -4.03
N MET A 174 15.69 -20.56 -3.68
CA MET A 174 14.73 -20.01 -4.64
C MET A 174 15.43 -19.03 -5.58
N ASP A 175 15.24 -19.22 -6.88
CA ASP A 175 15.48 -18.19 -7.90
C ASP A 175 14.25 -17.26 -8.01
N GLY A 176 14.23 -16.38 -9.01
CA GLY A 176 13.11 -15.46 -9.21
C GLY A 176 11.76 -16.17 -9.39
N ASP A 177 11.72 -17.31 -10.08
CA ASP A 177 10.51 -18.09 -10.30
C ASP A 177 10.04 -18.79 -9.01
N GLY A 178 10.99 -19.28 -8.20
CA GLY A 178 10.71 -19.81 -6.88
C GLY A 178 10.06 -18.78 -5.95
N VAL A 179 10.62 -17.55 -5.91
CA VAL A 179 10.06 -16.44 -5.11
C VAL A 179 8.67 -16.04 -5.62
N ALA A 180 8.49 -15.90 -6.95
CA ALA A 180 7.20 -15.62 -7.56
C ALA A 180 6.14 -16.68 -7.18
N SER A 181 6.51 -17.96 -7.24
CA SER A 181 5.61 -19.06 -6.87
C SER A 181 5.25 -19.03 -5.38
N ALA A 182 6.19 -18.70 -4.51
CA ALA A 182 5.94 -18.52 -3.08
C ALA A 182 4.94 -17.38 -2.82
N TYR A 183 5.11 -16.22 -3.46
CA TYR A 183 4.18 -15.09 -3.32
C TYR A 183 2.80 -15.40 -3.90
N ARG A 184 2.73 -16.08 -5.05
CA ARG A 184 1.45 -16.52 -5.60
C ARG A 184 0.74 -17.50 -4.66
N THR A 185 1.45 -18.44 -4.07
CA THR A 185 0.83 -19.46 -3.21
C THR A 185 0.36 -18.87 -1.88
N THR A 186 1.20 -18.04 -1.26
CA THR A 186 0.94 -17.48 0.07
C THR A 186 0.04 -16.25 0.02
N LEU A 187 0.26 -15.34 -0.93
CA LEU A 187 -0.47 -14.06 -1.01
C LEU A 187 -1.57 -14.08 -2.07
N GLY A 188 -1.54 -15.02 -3.02
CA GLY A 188 -2.40 -15.02 -4.21
C GLY A 188 -2.23 -13.74 -5.03
N VAL A 189 -0.98 -13.34 -5.24
CA VAL A 189 -0.57 -12.18 -6.03
C VAL A 189 0.36 -12.67 -7.13
N GLU A 190 0.07 -12.29 -8.38
CA GLU A 190 0.90 -12.65 -9.53
C GLU A 190 2.05 -11.65 -9.70
N THR A 191 3.27 -12.17 -9.68
CA THR A 191 4.52 -11.42 -9.86
C THR A 191 5.49 -12.24 -10.68
N SER A 192 6.36 -11.59 -11.46
CA SER A 192 7.66 -12.17 -11.83
C SER A 192 8.77 -11.42 -11.10
N PHE A 193 10.01 -11.89 -11.21
CA PHE A 193 11.14 -11.31 -10.48
C PHE A 193 12.35 -11.06 -11.40
N ASN A 194 12.89 -9.84 -11.36
CA ASN A 194 14.20 -9.53 -11.94
C ASN A 194 15.31 -9.93 -10.97
N GLY A 195 15.69 -11.22 -11.03
CA GLY A 195 16.51 -11.87 -10.02
C GLY A 195 15.79 -11.98 -8.67
N PRO A 196 16.28 -12.80 -7.73
CA PRO A 196 15.60 -13.10 -6.47
C PRO A 196 15.83 -12.01 -5.39
N LEU A 197 15.70 -10.73 -5.77
CA LEU A 197 15.82 -9.60 -4.84
C LEU A 197 14.48 -9.39 -4.11
N LEU A 198 14.36 -9.89 -2.88
CA LEU A 198 13.08 -9.90 -2.15
C LEU A 198 12.52 -8.48 -1.89
N ALA A 199 13.41 -7.52 -1.67
CA ALA A 199 13.07 -6.14 -1.36
C ALA A 199 12.88 -5.23 -2.58
N GLY A 200 13.05 -5.72 -3.80
CA GLY A 200 13.12 -4.82 -4.97
C GLY A 200 12.93 -5.44 -6.34
N GLY A 201 12.92 -6.76 -6.46
CA GLY A 201 12.95 -7.46 -7.75
C GLY A 201 11.58 -7.72 -8.36
N ALA A 202 10.47 -7.48 -7.65
CA ALA A 202 9.16 -7.84 -8.17
C ALA A 202 8.79 -6.98 -9.39
N ILE A 203 8.23 -7.66 -10.38
CA ILE A 203 7.59 -7.10 -11.56
C ILE A 203 6.12 -7.50 -11.49
N THR A 204 5.23 -6.51 -11.58
CA THR A 204 3.78 -6.75 -11.60
C THR A 204 3.05 -5.57 -12.25
N SER A 205 1.72 -5.60 -12.21
CA SER A 205 0.86 -4.53 -12.70
C SER A 205 -0.02 -3.95 -11.59
N ALA A 206 -0.62 -2.79 -11.83
CA ALA A 206 -1.53 -2.17 -10.87
C ALA A 206 -2.74 -3.07 -10.56
N SER A 207 -3.32 -3.71 -11.57
CA SER A 207 -4.47 -4.62 -11.40
C SER A 207 -4.13 -5.84 -10.54
N ASN A 208 -2.93 -6.40 -10.69
CA ASN A 208 -2.46 -7.49 -9.83
C ASN A 208 -2.16 -7.02 -8.40
N TYR A 209 -1.50 -5.87 -8.24
CA TYR A 209 -1.22 -5.31 -6.91
C TYR A 209 -2.51 -4.86 -6.20
N ALA A 210 -3.54 -4.45 -6.93
CA ALA A 210 -4.85 -4.13 -6.36
C ALA A 210 -5.52 -5.37 -5.72
N VAL A 211 -5.25 -6.59 -6.22
CA VAL A 211 -5.69 -7.82 -5.55
C VAL A 211 -5.09 -7.93 -4.16
N PHE A 212 -3.79 -7.67 -4.02
CA PHE A 212 -3.10 -7.62 -2.73
C PHE A 212 -3.74 -6.60 -1.78
N LEU A 213 -3.90 -5.36 -2.23
CA LEU A 213 -4.47 -4.29 -1.40
C LEU A 213 -5.91 -4.60 -0.97
N ARG A 214 -6.74 -5.14 -1.86
CA ARG A 214 -8.10 -5.55 -1.50
C ARG A 214 -8.13 -6.70 -0.52
N LYS A 215 -7.19 -7.65 -0.59
CA LYS A 215 -7.07 -8.71 0.42
C LYS A 215 -6.75 -8.15 1.80
N ILE A 216 -5.88 -7.14 1.89
CA ILE A 216 -5.63 -6.41 3.14
C ILE A 216 -6.93 -5.78 3.65
N LEU A 217 -7.65 -5.01 2.80
CA LEU A 217 -8.91 -4.36 3.19
C LEU A 217 -10.03 -5.34 3.59
N ASN A 218 -9.99 -6.57 3.09
CA ASN A 218 -10.93 -7.64 3.44
C ASN A 218 -10.46 -8.50 4.64
N ASN A 219 -9.35 -8.16 5.31
CA ASN A 219 -8.73 -8.98 6.36
C ASN A 219 -8.48 -10.44 5.91
N GLN A 220 -8.11 -10.63 4.64
CA GLN A 220 -7.78 -11.93 4.06
C GLN A 220 -6.29 -12.26 4.14
N LEU A 221 -5.49 -11.33 4.65
CA LEU A 221 -4.07 -11.49 4.92
C LEU A 221 -3.77 -10.98 6.33
N GLU A 222 -2.89 -11.67 7.04
CA GLU A 222 -2.44 -11.38 8.40
C GLU A 222 -1.85 -9.97 8.52
N ILE A 223 -1.21 -9.47 7.45
CA ILE A 223 -0.65 -8.11 7.38
C ILE A 223 -1.69 -7.01 7.64
N ALA A 224 -3.00 -7.28 7.46
CA ALA A 224 -4.06 -6.32 7.77
C ALA A 224 -4.08 -5.89 9.25
N GLY A 225 -3.77 -6.84 10.14
CA GLY A 225 -3.62 -6.60 11.58
C GLY A 225 -2.31 -5.89 11.95
N LEU A 226 -1.33 -5.88 11.05
CA LEU A 226 0.04 -5.41 11.29
C LEU A 226 0.37 -4.08 10.59
N LEU A 227 -0.60 -3.45 9.91
CA LEU A 227 -0.39 -2.13 9.31
C LEU A 227 -0.05 -1.09 10.38
N GLY A 228 1.16 -0.54 10.30
CA GLY A 228 1.71 0.40 11.27
C GLY A 228 2.04 -0.22 12.62
N ASP A 229 2.20 -1.54 12.72
CA ASP A 229 2.62 -2.17 13.98
C ASP A 229 4.10 -1.88 14.30
N GLN A 230 4.36 -1.57 15.57
CA GLN A 230 5.68 -1.17 16.08
C GLN A 230 6.45 -0.22 15.14
N PRO A 231 5.88 0.95 14.77
CA PRO A 231 6.49 1.80 13.77
C PRO A 231 7.80 2.40 14.31
N VAL A 232 8.85 2.38 13.50
CA VAL A 232 10.14 2.99 13.82
C VAL A 232 10.33 4.29 13.07
N CYS A 233 10.96 5.27 13.72
CA CYS A 233 11.35 6.52 13.06
C CYS A 233 12.47 6.27 12.05
N THR A 234 12.47 7.03 10.95
CA THR A 234 13.36 6.76 9.81
C THR A 234 14.34 7.88 9.48
N GLN A 235 14.09 9.11 9.93
CA GLN A 235 14.90 10.27 9.55
C GLN A 235 16.15 10.42 10.43
N PRO A 236 17.37 10.24 9.89
CA PRO A 236 18.58 10.43 10.70
C PRO A 236 18.66 11.86 11.24
N GLY A 237 18.95 11.99 12.54
CA GLY A 237 19.09 13.29 13.19
C GLY A 237 18.77 13.24 14.67
N LEU A 238 18.71 14.41 15.30
CA LEU A 238 18.45 14.54 16.74
C LEU A 238 17.10 13.94 17.16
N SER A 239 16.09 14.00 16.30
CA SER A 239 14.74 13.45 16.55
C SER A 239 14.66 11.93 16.41
N CYS A 240 15.61 11.30 15.72
CA CYS A 240 15.69 9.84 15.58
C CYS A 240 17.16 9.39 15.54
N PRO A 241 17.83 9.35 16.71
CA PRO A 241 19.24 8.98 16.81
C PRO A 241 19.50 7.50 16.49
N THR A 242 18.44 6.70 16.34
CA THR A 242 18.45 5.29 15.96
C THR A 242 18.25 5.06 14.47
N ALA A 243 18.16 6.11 13.64
CA ALA A 243 18.13 6.00 12.19
C ALA A 243 19.49 6.36 11.58
N ASP A 244 19.98 5.50 10.69
CA ASP A 244 21.25 5.68 9.98
C ASP A 244 21.04 6.14 8.54
N ARG A 245 20.02 5.62 7.85
CA ARG A 245 19.79 5.89 6.43
C ARG A 245 18.33 5.80 6.05
N SER A 246 17.81 6.85 5.42
CA SER A 246 16.50 6.85 4.76
C SER A 246 16.62 7.42 3.34
N PRO A 247 15.92 6.84 2.34
CA PRO A 247 15.79 7.44 1.01
C PRO A 247 14.86 8.66 1.02
N ILE A 248 13.94 8.76 1.98
CA ILE A 248 13.00 9.87 2.12
C ILE A 248 13.45 10.72 3.31
N THR A 249 14.04 11.87 3.00
CA THR A 249 14.56 12.82 4.00
C THR A 249 13.75 14.11 4.09
N ALA A 250 12.86 14.35 3.11
CA ALA A 250 12.00 15.54 3.08
C ALA A 250 10.79 15.45 4.04
N GLU A 251 10.37 14.24 4.41
CA GLU A 251 9.21 13.98 5.27
C GLU A 251 9.53 12.93 6.34
N ALA A 252 8.95 13.10 7.53
CA ALA A 252 9.17 12.25 8.71
C ALA A 252 8.26 11.03 8.71
N TRP A 253 8.40 10.18 7.69
CA TRP A 253 7.68 8.91 7.63
C TRP A 253 8.26 7.93 8.65
N SER A 254 7.40 7.05 9.17
CA SER A 254 7.82 5.90 9.96
C SER A 254 7.87 4.65 9.09
N TYR A 255 8.54 3.60 9.55
CA TYR A 255 8.59 2.31 8.87
C TYR A 255 8.04 1.20 9.78
N SER A 256 7.31 0.27 9.18
CA SER A 256 6.72 -0.89 9.85
C SER A 256 6.98 -2.13 8.99
N VAL A 257 6.15 -3.16 9.08
CA VAL A 257 6.31 -4.50 8.49
C VAL A 257 6.39 -4.44 6.95
N GLY A 258 7.55 -4.11 6.39
CA GLY A 258 7.79 -3.97 4.95
C GLY A 258 7.14 -2.75 4.27
N HIS A 259 6.56 -1.81 5.04
CA HIS A 259 5.82 -0.66 4.50
C HIS A 259 6.09 0.61 5.32
N TRP A 260 5.92 1.75 4.65
CA TRP A 260 5.94 3.07 5.26
C TRP A 260 4.62 3.37 5.96
N VAL A 261 4.70 4.19 7.00
CA VAL A 261 3.56 4.91 7.58
C VAL A 261 3.82 6.39 7.37
N GLU A 262 2.95 7.08 6.63
CA GLU A 262 3.12 8.48 6.22
C GLU A 262 2.77 9.45 7.37
N THR A 263 3.55 9.40 8.45
CA THR A 263 3.32 10.07 9.74
C THR A 263 3.93 11.48 9.85
N ASP A 264 4.33 12.10 8.75
CA ASP A 264 4.94 13.43 8.82
C ASP A 264 3.98 14.42 9.54
N PRO A 265 4.44 15.17 10.57
CA PRO A 265 3.55 15.98 11.39
C PRO A 265 2.96 17.19 10.65
N VAL A 266 3.54 17.58 9.51
CA VAL A 266 3.08 18.74 8.72
C VAL A 266 2.20 18.29 7.57
N VAL A 267 2.60 17.24 6.84
CA VAL A 267 1.95 16.84 5.58
C VAL A 267 1.46 15.39 5.53
N GLY A 268 1.76 14.59 6.56
CA GLY A 268 1.36 13.20 6.65
C GLY A 268 -0.12 13.03 6.97
N ASP A 269 -0.73 11.99 6.39
CA ASP A 269 -2.13 11.62 6.63
C ASP A 269 -2.29 10.21 7.22
N GLY A 270 -1.17 9.60 7.63
CA GLY A 270 -1.14 8.29 8.28
C GLY A 270 -1.39 7.12 7.35
N ALA A 271 -1.39 7.31 6.04
CA ALA A 271 -1.53 6.21 5.09
C ALA A 271 -0.36 5.21 5.20
N PHE A 272 -0.65 3.96 4.88
CA PHE A 272 0.32 2.87 4.77
C PHE A 272 0.72 2.73 3.30
N SER A 273 2.00 2.75 2.98
CA SER A 273 2.44 2.74 1.59
C SER A 273 3.76 2.03 1.37
N SER A 274 4.11 1.77 0.10
CA SER A 274 5.41 1.19 -0.24
C SER A 274 5.92 1.76 -1.56
N ALA A 275 6.44 2.99 -1.53
CA ALA A 275 6.91 3.68 -2.72
C ALA A 275 8.14 2.99 -3.33
N GLY A 276 8.03 2.62 -4.61
CA GLY A 276 9.10 2.06 -5.44
C GLY A 276 10.01 3.13 -6.03
N ALA A 277 11.31 2.87 -6.12
CA ALA A 277 12.32 3.82 -6.61
C ALA A 277 11.96 4.45 -7.97
N PHE A 278 11.28 3.70 -8.84
CA PHE A 278 10.90 4.09 -10.20
C PHE A 278 9.48 4.66 -10.33
N GLY A 279 8.74 4.85 -9.22
CA GLY A 279 7.47 5.59 -9.24
C GLY A 279 6.20 4.77 -9.00
N PHE A 280 6.29 3.44 -8.90
CA PHE A 280 5.15 2.66 -8.45
C PHE A 280 4.83 2.97 -6.97
N TYR A 281 3.62 3.43 -6.68
CA TYR A 281 3.20 3.88 -5.35
C TYR A 281 1.83 3.28 -4.99
N PRO A 282 1.80 2.17 -4.23
CA PRO A 282 0.59 1.62 -3.64
C PRO A 282 0.37 2.18 -2.23
N TRP A 283 -0.89 2.30 -1.82
CA TRP A 283 -1.24 2.72 -0.47
C TRP A 283 -2.59 2.14 0.03
N VAL A 284 -2.74 2.09 1.35
CA VAL A 284 -4.00 1.92 2.09
C VAL A 284 -4.15 3.13 3.02
N ASP A 285 -5.34 3.75 3.07
CA ASP A 285 -5.54 4.92 3.92
C ASP A 285 -5.54 4.56 5.42
N SER A 286 -5.39 5.57 6.27
CA SER A 286 -5.34 5.38 7.72
C SER A 286 -6.60 4.78 8.32
N THR A 287 -7.75 4.89 7.64
CA THR A 287 -9.01 4.25 8.08
C THR A 287 -9.12 2.79 7.65
N LYS A 288 -8.18 2.29 6.82
CA LYS A 288 -8.20 0.95 6.22
C LYS A 288 -9.50 0.68 5.44
N THR A 289 -10.02 1.70 4.76
CA THR A 289 -11.26 1.62 3.95
C THR A 289 -10.95 1.68 2.47
N TRP A 290 -9.94 2.47 2.10
CA TRP A 290 -9.60 2.80 0.74
C TRP A 290 -8.18 2.37 0.42
N TYR A 291 -7.97 1.89 -0.79
CA TYR A 291 -6.65 1.73 -1.36
C TYR A 291 -6.47 2.66 -2.55
N GLY A 292 -5.22 2.86 -2.94
CA GLY A 292 -4.92 3.39 -4.25
C GLY A 292 -3.56 2.98 -4.75
N ILE A 293 -3.36 3.19 -6.04
CA ILE A 293 -2.14 2.92 -6.76
C ILE A 293 -1.88 4.08 -7.71
N LEU A 294 -0.66 4.61 -7.72
CA LEU A 294 -0.12 5.37 -8.84
C LEU A 294 0.97 4.50 -9.47
N ALA A 295 0.75 4.05 -10.70
CA ALA A 295 1.60 3.10 -11.41
C ALA A 295 2.31 3.79 -12.58
N ARG A 296 3.63 3.89 -12.45
CA ARG A 296 4.56 4.34 -13.49
C ARG A 296 5.94 3.74 -13.22
N GLU A 297 6.78 3.74 -14.25
CA GLU A 297 8.18 3.33 -14.18
C GLU A 297 9.07 4.37 -14.89
N ASP A 298 9.80 5.12 -14.08
CA ASP A 298 10.78 6.10 -14.51
C ASP A 298 12.14 5.73 -13.93
N MET A 299 13.00 5.17 -14.78
CA MET A 299 14.34 4.71 -14.40
C MET A 299 15.38 5.85 -14.40
N SER A 300 14.99 7.10 -14.63
CA SER A 300 15.92 8.24 -14.66
C SER A 300 16.45 8.64 -13.27
N GLY A 301 15.84 8.14 -12.19
CA GLY A 301 16.26 8.41 -10.82
C GLY A 301 15.63 7.47 -9.80
N ASN A 302 16.10 7.55 -8.55
CA ASN A 302 15.74 6.62 -7.47
C ASN A 302 14.69 7.17 -6.48
N ASN A 303 14.18 8.39 -6.70
CA ASN A 303 13.21 9.06 -5.83
C ASN A 303 11.83 9.25 -6.49
N GLN A 304 11.57 8.55 -7.60
CA GLN A 304 10.33 8.72 -8.36
C GLN A 304 9.11 8.24 -7.55
N GLY A 305 9.31 7.28 -6.65
CA GLY A 305 8.28 6.82 -5.71
C GLY A 305 7.79 7.92 -4.78
N TYR A 306 8.68 8.76 -4.25
CA TYR A 306 8.30 9.88 -3.39
C TYR A 306 7.50 10.94 -4.17
N ALA A 307 7.94 11.30 -5.38
CA ALA A 307 7.19 12.20 -6.25
C ALA A 307 5.78 11.65 -6.57
N SER A 308 5.68 10.34 -6.78
CA SER A 308 4.41 9.66 -7.00
C SER A 308 3.53 9.65 -5.76
N ALA A 309 4.12 9.52 -4.56
CA ALA A 309 3.41 9.63 -3.30
C ALA A 309 2.79 11.03 -3.10
N GLN A 310 3.51 12.08 -3.47
CA GLN A 310 3.00 13.46 -3.39
C GLN A 310 1.76 13.66 -4.27
N CYS A 311 1.76 13.16 -5.51
CA CYS A 311 0.55 13.17 -6.35
C CYS A 311 -0.55 12.26 -5.78
N GLY A 312 -0.21 11.02 -5.41
CA GLY A 312 -1.18 10.04 -4.90
C GLY A 312 -1.91 10.51 -3.64
N ARG A 313 -1.20 11.19 -2.71
CA ARG A 313 -1.78 11.81 -1.52
C ARG A 313 -2.79 12.90 -1.89
N LEU A 314 -2.51 13.71 -2.91
CA LEU A 314 -3.43 14.75 -3.38
C LEU A 314 -4.68 14.16 -4.03
N ILE A 315 -4.53 13.11 -4.86
CA ILE A 315 -5.66 12.37 -5.44
C ILE A 315 -6.54 11.77 -4.33
N ARG A 316 -5.92 11.12 -3.33
CA ARG A 316 -6.60 10.59 -2.14
C ARG A 316 -7.36 11.70 -1.41
N LYS A 317 -6.70 12.82 -1.10
CA LYS A 317 -7.31 13.96 -0.41
C LYS A 317 -8.46 14.58 -1.20
N ALA A 318 -8.34 14.67 -2.53
CA ALA A 318 -9.41 15.16 -3.39
C ALA A 318 -10.64 14.25 -3.33
N TYR A 319 -10.42 12.94 -3.40
CA TYR A 319 -11.49 11.96 -3.26
C TYR A 319 -12.14 12.02 -1.87
N MET A 320 -11.39 12.18 -0.78
CA MET A 320 -11.97 12.25 0.57
C MET A 320 -12.75 13.55 0.81
N THR A 321 -12.32 14.66 0.22
CA THR A 321 -12.94 15.98 0.45
C THR A 321 -13.96 16.37 -0.61
N GLY A 322 -14.04 15.65 -1.73
CA GLY A 322 -14.85 16.05 -2.89
C GLY A 322 -14.38 17.35 -3.54
N THR A 323 -13.14 17.78 -3.27
CA THR A 323 -12.59 19.06 -3.76
C THR A 323 -11.25 18.80 -4.44
N ALA A 324 -11.07 19.26 -5.67
CA ALA A 324 -9.80 19.15 -6.37
C ALA A 324 -8.67 19.89 -5.62
N GLN A 325 -7.44 19.39 -5.68
CA GLN A 325 -6.28 19.96 -4.97
C GLN A 325 -5.40 20.82 -5.87
#